data_AF-A0A7K2TMF3-F1
#
_entry.id   AF-A0A7K2TMF3-F1
#
_cell.length_a   1.000
_cell.length_b   1.000
_cell.length_c   1.000
_cell.angle_alpha   90.00
_cell.angle_beta   90.00
_cell.angle_gamma   90.00
#
_symmetry.space_group_name_H-M   'P 1'
#
loop_
_entity.id
_entity.type
_entity.pdbx_description
1 polymer ?
#
loop_
_entity_poly.entity_id
_entity_poly.type
_entity_poly.pdbx_seq_one_letter_code
_entity_poly.pdbx_strand_id
1 'polypeptide(L)'
;MLRKPDTGSRGCHARRRRHHHAQPRVDLSDHGCRHLIRPATDRARICGRCRAQGPCWGAWRTPTPLGCVNLCPPCSGVTFQRCTGHLRGVLYESARTRSTRADDCLCRLCSESRAAFWDHCHDHGLVRGPLCGNCNTREGMSTPQSFLQNKEGAALPLPEYRGLLERRTLPARYYAALPRMHVEATERHIIRSRRCKHEPWIEHVELAHGAYRFEPSCWWHQATWGLDPRPGSQRFRSSRKPVEGLSDAEGRSS
;
A
#
# COMPACT_ATOMS: atom_id res chain seq x y z
N MET A 1 -44.26 -12.27 53.45
CA MET A 1 -43.22 -12.25 54.50
C MET A 1 -42.45 -13.56 54.46
N LEU A 2 -41.20 -13.55 54.02
CA LEU A 2 -40.21 -14.58 54.33
C LEU A 2 -38.83 -13.98 54.05
N ARG A 3 -38.12 -13.61 55.12
CA ARG A 3 -36.73 -13.12 55.08
C ARG A 3 -35.79 -14.31 54.93
N LYS A 4 -34.79 -14.19 54.06
CA LYS A 4 -33.54 -14.97 54.07
C LYS A 4 -32.36 -14.04 53.76
N PRO A 5 -31.14 -14.42 54.20
CA PRO A 5 -30.25 -13.51 54.91
C PRO A 5 -29.13 -12.90 54.05
N ASP A 6 -28.63 -11.77 54.56
CA ASP A 6 -27.37 -11.14 54.19
C ASP A 6 -26.17 -12.09 54.37
N THR A 7 -25.38 -12.24 53.32
CA THR A 7 -23.98 -12.62 53.43
C THR A 7 -23.14 -11.56 52.75
N GLY A 8 -22.61 -10.65 53.58
CA GLY A 8 -21.56 -9.73 53.17
C GLY A 8 -20.30 -10.50 52.78
N SER A 9 -19.71 -10.13 51.64
CA SER A 9 -18.35 -10.48 51.29
C SER A 9 -17.63 -9.22 50.83
N ARG A 10 -16.51 -8.99 51.51
CA ARG A 10 -15.65 -7.82 51.48
C ARG A 10 -14.96 -7.68 50.13
N GLY A 11 -14.68 -6.43 49.78
CA GLY A 11 -14.10 -6.05 48.51
C GLY A 11 -12.69 -6.58 48.26
N CYS A 12 -12.39 -6.67 46.96
CA CYS A 12 -11.04 -6.69 46.42
C CYS A 12 -11.01 -5.74 45.22
N HIS A 13 -10.76 -4.46 45.47
CA HIS A 13 -10.30 -3.52 44.46
C HIS A 13 -8.88 -3.93 44.01
N ALA A 14 -8.79 -4.88 43.08
CA ALA A 14 -7.54 -5.18 42.40
C ALA A 14 -7.28 -4.10 41.35
N ARG A 15 -6.55 -3.06 41.75
CA ARG A 15 -5.86 -2.13 40.86
C ARG A 15 -5.04 -2.96 39.87
N ARG A 16 -5.42 -3.00 38.58
CA ARG A 16 -4.56 -3.53 37.51
C ARG A 16 -3.34 -2.61 37.37
N ARG A 17 -2.28 -2.91 38.13
CA ARG A 17 -0.94 -2.39 37.88
C ARG A 17 -0.54 -2.85 36.48
N ARG A 18 -0.30 -1.89 35.57
CA ARG A 18 0.36 -2.14 34.30
C ARG A 18 1.79 -2.54 34.61
N HIS A 19 2.06 -3.83 34.67
CA HIS A 19 3.43 -4.32 34.57
C HIS A 19 3.86 -4.12 33.12
N HIS A 20 4.60 -3.03 32.90
CA HIS A 20 5.50 -2.92 31.76
C HIS A 20 6.52 -4.04 31.90
N HIS A 21 6.27 -5.19 31.25
CA HIS A 21 7.35 -6.06 30.88
C HIS A 21 8.18 -5.29 29.84
N ALA A 22 9.26 -4.67 30.33
CA ALA A 22 10.36 -4.27 29.49
C ALA A 22 10.79 -5.52 28.73
N GLN A 23 10.50 -5.57 27.43
CA GLN A 23 11.12 -6.55 26.56
C GLN A 23 12.63 -6.31 26.66
N PRO A 24 13.45 -7.35 26.90
CA PRO A 24 14.89 -7.18 26.80
C PRO A 24 15.19 -6.70 25.37
N ARG A 25 15.76 -5.50 25.27
CA ARG A 25 16.41 -5.03 24.05
C ARG A 25 17.51 -6.03 23.74
N VAL A 26 17.26 -6.92 22.78
CA VAL A 26 18.32 -7.74 22.21
C VAL A 26 19.18 -6.77 21.40
N ASP A 27 20.35 -6.49 21.94
CA ASP A 27 21.36 -5.67 21.28
C ASP A 27 21.82 -6.43 20.02
N LEU A 28 21.32 -6.00 18.86
CA LEU A 28 21.62 -6.58 17.53
C LEU A 28 22.98 -6.14 17.01
N SER A 29 23.94 -5.92 17.91
CA SER A 29 25.33 -5.59 17.62
C SER A 29 26.18 -6.86 17.62
N ASP A 30 25.69 -7.96 17.06
CA ASP A 30 26.40 -9.24 17.03
C ASP A 30 26.83 -9.60 15.61
N HIS A 31 28.05 -9.16 15.25
CA HIS A 31 28.72 -9.51 14.00
C HIS A 31 28.93 -11.03 13.84
N GLY A 32 28.77 -11.84 14.90
CA GLY A 32 28.88 -13.31 14.86
C GLY A 32 27.68 -14.03 14.24
N CYS A 33 26.49 -13.44 14.25
CA CYS A 33 25.27 -14.12 13.79
C CYS A 33 25.08 -14.12 12.26
N ARG A 34 25.81 -13.28 11.49
CA ARG A 34 25.62 -13.17 10.03
C ARG A 34 25.92 -14.47 9.26
N HIS A 35 26.86 -15.29 9.74
CA HIS A 35 27.24 -16.54 9.07
C HIS A 35 26.24 -17.68 9.28
N LEU A 36 25.45 -17.64 10.37
CA LEU A 36 24.40 -18.64 10.65
C LEU A 36 23.04 -18.24 10.06
N ILE A 37 22.78 -16.94 9.92
CA ILE A 37 21.53 -16.41 9.35
C ILE A 37 21.46 -16.64 7.83
N ARG A 38 22.57 -16.50 7.09
CA ARG A 38 22.57 -16.71 5.62
C ARG A 38 22.11 -18.12 5.22
N PRO A 39 22.69 -19.22 5.75
CA PRO A 39 22.25 -20.58 5.43
C PRO A 39 20.79 -20.85 5.78
N ALA A 40 20.32 -20.34 6.93
CA ALA A 40 18.93 -20.50 7.35
C ALA A 40 17.95 -19.72 6.45
N THR A 41 18.33 -18.51 6.02
CA THR A 41 17.55 -17.68 5.10
C THR A 41 17.51 -18.27 3.70
N ASP A 42 18.63 -18.84 3.24
CA ASP A 42 18.71 -19.49 1.93
C ASP A 42 17.89 -20.79 1.89
N ARG A 43 17.88 -21.59 2.98
CA ARG A 43 16.98 -22.74 3.11
C ARG A 43 15.51 -22.33 3.19
N ALA A 44 15.20 -21.18 3.80
CA ALA A 44 13.84 -20.65 3.86
C ALA A 44 13.30 -20.18 2.49
N ARG A 45 14.19 -20.04 1.50
CA ARG A 45 13.84 -19.66 0.12
C ARG A 45 13.65 -20.86 -0.80
N ILE A 46 13.92 -22.09 -0.35
CA ILE A 46 13.71 -23.28 -1.16
C ILE A 46 12.26 -23.73 -1.01
N CYS A 47 11.56 -23.91 -2.13
CA CYS A 47 10.23 -24.50 -2.11
C CYS A 47 10.30 -25.96 -1.66
N GLY A 48 9.54 -26.32 -0.62
CA GLY A 48 9.46 -27.69 -0.11
C GLY A 48 8.89 -28.70 -1.11
N ARG A 49 8.17 -28.23 -2.15
CA ARG A 49 7.56 -29.08 -3.18
C ARG A 49 8.41 -29.18 -4.45
N CYS A 50 8.60 -28.08 -5.18
CA CYS A 50 9.32 -28.09 -6.46
C CYS A 50 10.82 -27.76 -6.36
N ARG A 51 11.32 -27.48 -5.14
CA ARG A 51 12.73 -27.12 -4.87
C ARG A 51 13.24 -25.85 -5.56
N ALA A 52 12.37 -25.07 -6.20
CA ALA A 52 12.74 -23.76 -6.74
C ALA A 52 13.34 -22.85 -5.66
N GLN A 53 14.30 -22.01 -6.04
CA GLN A 53 14.90 -20.99 -5.18
C GLN A 53 14.12 -19.68 -5.30
N GLY A 54 13.64 -19.14 -4.19
CA GLY A 54 12.91 -17.88 -4.12
C GLY A 54 13.82 -16.66 -4.12
N PRO A 55 13.26 -15.45 -4.32
CA PRO A 55 14.02 -14.20 -4.31
C PRO A 55 14.62 -13.91 -2.91
N CYS A 56 15.68 -13.10 -2.86
CA CYS A 56 16.37 -12.75 -1.60
C CYS A 56 15.48 -11.97 -0.64
N TRP A 57 14.49 -11.29 -1.18
CA TRP A 57 13.48 -10.53 -0.45
C TRP A 57 12.10 -11.07 -0.80
N GLY A 58 11.75 -12.25 -0.26
CA GLY A 58 10.42 -12.83 -0.44
C GLY A 58 10.18 -14.01 0.49
N ALA A 59 9.19 -13.88 1.37
CA ALA A 59 8.78 -14.96 2.25
C ALA A 59 7.77 -15.87 1.53
N TRP A 60 8.19 -17.09 1.19
CA TRP A 60 7.33 -18.15 0.67
C TRP A 60 6.62 -18.93 1.79
N ARG A 61 6.34 -18.29 2.92
CA ARG A 61 5.73 -18.96 4.08
C ARG A 61 4.23 -19.16 3.85
N THR A 62 3.81 -20.42 3.82
CA THR A 62 2.41 -20.83 3.78
C THR A 62 2.06 -21.47 5.14
N PRO A 63 1.04 -20.95 5.85
CA PRO A 63 0.57 -21.57 7.08
C PRO A 63 -0.15 -22.89 6.79
N THR A 64 0.07 -23.85 7.67
CA THR A 64 -0.52 -25.19 7.67
C THR A 64 -0.95 -25.54 9.09
N PRO A 65 -1.83 -26.55 9.28
CA PRO A 65 -2.19 -27.01 10.63
C PRO A 65 -0.99 -27.46 11.48
N LEU A 66 0.12 -27.88 10.85
CA LEU A 66 1.33 -28.35 11.52
C LEU A 66 2.43 -27.28 11.68
N GLY A 67 2.14 -26.03 11.30
CA GLY A 67 3.12 -24.92 11.33
C GLY A 67 3.26 -24.23 9.98
N CYS A 68 4.44 -23.69 9.68
CA CYS A 68 4.70 -22.98 8.42
C CYS A 68 5.60 -23.79 7.49
N VAL A 69 5.18 -23.94 6.23
CA VAL A 69 6.01 -24.54 5.16
C VAL A 69 6.42 -23.45 4.16
N ASN A 70 7.55 -23.66 3.48
CA ASN A 70 7.99 -22.76 2.40
C ASN A 70 7.51 -23.29 1.05
N LEU A 71 6.51 -22.66 0.44
CA LEU A 71 5.99 -23.02 -0.88
C LEU A 71 6.06 -21.82 -1.82
N CYS A 72 6.62 -22.03 -3.02
CA CYS A 72 6.56 -21.00 -4.06
C CYS A 72 5.11 -20.69 -4.42
N PRO A 73 4.81 -19.50 -4.98
CA PRO A 73 3.45 -19.08 -5.29
C PRO A 73 2.66 -20.17 -6.05
N PRO A 74 3.15 -20.75 -7.17
CA PRO A 74 2.40 -21.79 -7.88
C PRO A 74 2.14 -23.05 -7.03
N CYS A 75 3.12 -23.50 -6.25
CA CYS A 75 2.95 -24.68 -5.40
C CYS A 75 1.98 -24.45 -4.23
N SER A 76 1.90 -23.20 -3.75
CA SER A 76 0.93 -22.79 -2.72
C SER A 76 -0.50 -22.77 -3.27
N GLY A 77 -0.69 -22.34 -4.52
CA GLY A 77 -2.03 -22.18 -5.12
C GLY A 77 -2.57 -23.35 -5.92
N VAL A 78 -1.79 -24.39 -6.22
CA VAL A 78 -2.16 -25.41 -7.24
C VAL A 78 -3.49 -26.12 -7.01
N THR A 79 -3.98 -26.21 -5.77
CA THR A 79 -5.28 -26.84 -5.44
C THR A 79 -6.42 -25.85 -5.23
N PHE A 80 -6.17 -24.55 -5.39
CA PHE A 80 -7.13 -23.50 -5.08
C PHE A 80 -7.67 -22.86 -6.34
N GLN A 81 -8.94 -22.47 -6.29
CA GLN A 81 -9.61 -21.82 -7.42
C GLN A 81 -9.64 -20.30 -7.22
N ARG A 82 -9.79 -19.57 -8.34
CA ARG A 82 -10.09 -18.13 -8.27
C ARG A 82 -11.49 -17.96 -7.67
N CYS A 83 -11.57 -17.38 -6.49
CA CYS A 83 -12.87 -17.06 -5.91
C CYS A 83 -13.52 -15.90 -6.65
N THR A 84 -14.65 -16.17 -7.30
CA THR A 84 -15.44 -15.19 -8.03
C THR A 84 -16.36 -14.43 -7.08
N GLY A 85 -15.94 -13.26 -6.60
CA GLY A 85 -16.85 -12.21 -6.10
C GLY A 85 -17.72 -12.49 -4.87
N HIS A 86 -17.69 -13.67 -4.25
CA HIS A 86 -18.65 -14.13 -3.23
C HIS A 86 -18.81 -13.21 -2.00
N LEU A 87 -17.80 -12.40 -1.68
CA LEU A 87 -17.82 -11.45 -0.58
C LEU A 87 -17.48 -10.02 -1.02
N ARG A 88 -17.37 -9.77 -2.32
CA ARG A 88 -16.98 -8.44 -2.81
C ARG A 88 -18.03 -7.40 -2.42
N GLY A 89 -17.61 -6.30 -1.82
CA GLY A 89 -18.50 -5.23 -1.37
C GLY A 89 -19.37 -5.60 -0.16
N VAL A 90 -19.10 -6.74 0.48
CA VAL A 90 -19.70 -7.10 1.77
C VAL A 90 -18.88 -6.44 2.88
N LEU A 91 -19.52 -6.03 3.98
CA LEU A 91 -18.81 -5.53 5.16
C LEU A 91 -17.90 -6.61 5.73
N TYR A 92 -16.64 -6.25 5.97
CA TYR A 92 -15.62 -7.14 6.52
C TYR A 92 -16.05 -7.73 7.87
N GLU A 93 -16.68 -6.93 8.72
CA GLU A 93 -17.17 -7.37 10.02
C GLU A 93 -18.47 -8.19 9.97
N SER A 94 -19.04 -8.43 8.79
CA SER A 94 -20.29 -9.19 8.69
C SER A 94 -20.12 -10.66 9.09
N ALA A 95 -21.19 -11.26 9.61
CA ALA A 95 -21.23 -12.69 9.92
C ALA A 95 -20.87 -13.56 8.69
N ARG A 96 -21.27 -13.12 7.49
CA ARG A 96 -20.97 -13.78 6.22
C ARG A 96 -19.47 -13.83 5.90
N THR A 97 -18.74 -12.75 6.18
CA THR A 97 -17.27 -12.74 6.04
C THR A 97 -16.63 -13.66 7.07
N ARG A 98 -17.12 -13.66 8.32
CA ARG A 98 -16.60 -14.53 9.40
C ARG A 98 -16.84 -16.02 9.16
N SER A 99 -17.93 -16.39 8.47
CA SER A 99 -18.27 -17.78 8.17
C SER A 99 -17.53 -18.34 6.95
N THR A 100 -16.80 -17.50 6.20
CA THR A 100 -16.15 -17.90 4.96
C THR A 100 -14.64 -17.78 5.11
N ARG A 101 -13.90 -18.83 4.76
CA ARG A 101 -12.44 -18.79 4.85
C ARG A 101 -11.84 -18.24 3.56
N ALA A 102 -10.87 -17.33 3.70
CA ALA A 102 -10.13 -16.82 2.54
C ALA A 102 -9.19 -17.88 1.95
N ASP A 103 -8.81 -18.88 2.75
CA ASP A 103 -7.80 -19.87 2.41
C ASP A 103 -8.30 -21.00 1.50
N ASP A 104 -9.56 -20.91 1.03
CA ASP A 104 -10.12 -21.73 -0.06
C ASP A 104 -9.93 -21.07 -1.44
N CYS A 105 -9.36 -19.86 -1.48
CA CYS A 105 -9.24 -19.05 -2.67
C CYS A 105 -7.79 -18.85 -3.11
N LEU A 106 -7.58 -18.61 -4.40
CA LEU A 106 -6.38 -17.96 -4.91
C LEU A 106 -6.37 -16.47 -4.57
N CYS A 107 -5.18 -15.95 -4.30
CA CYS A 107 -4.92 -14.53 -4.15
C CYS A 107 -5.37 -13.79 -5.42
N ARG A 108 -6.24 -12.80 -5.25
CA ARG A 108 -6.77 -12.02 -6.36
C ARG A 108 -5.69 -11.25 -7.13
N LEU A 109 -4.64 -10.78 -6.45
CA LEU A 109 -3.61 -9.94 -7.05
C LEU A 109 -2.57 -10.75 -7.83
N CYS A 110 -1.98 -11.79 -7.24
CA CYS A 110 -0.99 -12.59 -7.96
C CYS A 110 -1.60 -13.75 -8.76
N SER A 111 -2.84 -14.16 -8.48
CA SER A 111 -3.48 -15.35 -9.07
C SER A 111 -2.72 -16.67 -8.92
N GLU A 112 -1.65 -16.68 -8.12
CA GLU A 112 -0.75 -17.84 -8.01
C GLU A 112 -0.76 -18.44 -6.62
N SER A 113 -0.80 -17.63 -5.56
CA SER A 113 -0.69 -18.11 -4.17
C SER A 113 -2.06 -18.37 -3.55
N ARG A 114 -2.12 -19.30 -2.60
CA ARG A 114 -3.24 -19.43 -1.68
C ARG A 114 -3.46 -18.12 -0.92
N ALA A 115 -4.71 -17.67 -0.84
CA ALA A 115 -5.05 -16.52 0.00
C ALA A 115 -5.02 -16.90 1.48
N ALA A 116 -4.82 -15.91 2.33
CA ALA A 116 -4.80 -16.06 3.77
C ALA A 116 -5.73 -15.05 4.47
N PHE A 117 -6.09 -13.97 3.76
CA PHE A 117 -6.82 -12.84 4.32
C PHE A 117 -7.93 -12.39 3.37
N TRP A 118 -9.06 -11.99 3.93
CA TRP A 118 -10.02 -11.13 3.24
C TRP A 118 -9.55 -9.69 3.35
N ASP A 119 -8.97 -9.19 2.27
CA ASP A 119 -8.59 -7.79 2.19
C ASP A 119 -9.83 -6.90 2.11
N HIS A 120 -9.77 -5.75 2.77
CA HIS A 120 -10.87 -4.81 2.88
C HIS A 120 -10.34 -3.37 2.84
N CYS A 121 -11.21 -2.45 2.45
CA CYS A 121 -10.94 -1.03 2.58
C CYS A 121 -11.13 -0.62 4.04
N HIS A 122 -10.13 0.05 4.62
CA HIS A 122 -10.20 0.52 6.00
C HIS A 122 -11.12 1.75 6.15
N ASP A 123 -11.41 2.48 5.07
CA ASP A 123 -12.25 3.69 5.12
C ASP A 123 -13.74 3.38 5.09
N HIS A 124 -14.17 2.38 4.30
CA HIS A 124 -15.59 1.99 4.22
C HIS A 124 -15.89 0.59 4.76
N GLY A 125 -14.88 -0.16 5.21
CA GLY A 125 -15.04 -1.49 5.82
C GLY A 125 -15.46 -2.58 4.84
N LEU A 126 -15.43 -2.34 3.52
CA LEU A 126 -15.92 -3.29 2.51
C LEU A 126 -14.80 -4.21 2.02
N VAL A 127 -15.09 -5.50 1.90
CA VAL A 127 -14.17 -6.52 1.36
C VAL A 127 -13.90 -6.27 -0.12
N ARG A 128 -12.62 -6.25 -0.47
CA ARG A 128 -12.10 -6.07 -1.84
C ARG A 128 -11.77 -7.41 -2.50
N GLY A 129 -11.36 -8.40 -1.71
CA GLY A 129 -11.16 -9.77 -2.17
C GLY A 129 -10.17 -10.58 -1.32
N PRO A 130 -9.90 -11.83 -1.70
CA PRO A 130 -8.96 -12.69 -1.00
C PRO A 130 -7.52 -12.36 -1.42
N LEU A 131 -6.61 -12.13 -0.47
CA LEU A 131 -5.18 -11.89 -0.72
C LEU A 131 -4.30 -12.90 0.03
N CYS A 132 -3.16 -13.24 -0.57
CA CYS A 132 -2.08 -13.93 0.14
C CYS A 132 -1.36 -12.94 1.08
N GLY A 133 -0.65 -13.46 2.09
CA GLY A 133 0.05 -12.64 3.08
C GLY A 133 1.04 -11.66 2.45
N ASN A 134 1.82 -12.07 1.46
CA ASN A 134 2.78 -11.19 0.79
C ASN A 134 2.10 -10.02 0.07
N CYS A 135 1.01 -10.27 -0.64
CA CYS A 135 0.25 -9.21 -1.32
C CYS A 135 -0.42 -8.26 -0.32
N ASN A 136 -1.04 -8.80 0.73
CA ASN A 136 -1.68 -8.02 1.79
C ASN A 136 -0.66 -7.15 2.55
N THR A 137 0.48 -7.72 2.93
CA THR A 137 1.57 -7.00 3.58
C THR A 137 2.16 -5.91 2.69
N ARG A 138 2.43 -6.23 1.42
CA ARG A 138 2.92 -5.24 0.46
C ARG A 138 1.94 -4.09 0.33
N GLU A 139 0.65 -4.38 0.29
CA GLU A 139 -0.37 -3.37 0.21
C GLU A 139 -0.33 -2.38 1.39
N GLY A 140 -0.16 -2.88 2.61
CA GLY A 140 -0.08 -2.05 3.82
C GLY A 140 1.26 -1.34 4.01
N MET A 141 2.36 -1.86 3.45
CA MET A 141 3.72 -1.32 3.69
C MET A 141 4.29 -0.50 2.53
N SER A 142 3.81 -0.69 1.30
CA SER A 142 4.33 0.05 0.15
C SER A 142 3.66 1.41 0.00
N THR A 143 4.34 2.34 -0.67
CA THR A 143 3.70 3.59 -1.07
C THR A 143 2.54 3.27 -2.01
N PRO A 144 1.42 4.02 -1.96
CA PRO A 144 0.27 3.76 -2.82
C PRO A 144 0.63 3.74 -4.31
N GLN A 145 1.53 4.63 -4.74
CA GLN A 145 2.04 4.67 -6.12
C GLN A 145 2.82 3.40 -6.48
N SER A 146 3.76 2.96 -5.63
CA SER A 146 4.52 1.73 -5.84
C SER A 146 3.60 0.51 -5.89
N PHE A 147 2.58 0.45 -5.04
CA PHE A 147 1.61 -0.63 -5.04
C PHE A 147 0.84 -0.70 -6.36
N LEU A 148 0.31 0.44 -6.82
CA LEU A 148 -0.50 0.53 -8.04
C LEU A 148 0.30 0.24 -9.31
N GLN A 149 1.57 0.65 -9.37
CA GLN A 149 2.44 0.43 -10.53
C GLN A 149 2.98 -1.01 -10.61
N ASN A 150 3.38 -1.59 -9.47
CA ASN A 150 4.13 -2.86 -9.46
C ASN A 150 3.25 -4.11 -9.36
N LYS A 151 1.93 -3.95 -9.27
CA LYS A 151 1.01 -5.08 -9.17
C LYS A 151 -0.11 -4.94 -10.19
N GLU A 152 0.00 -5.75 -11.24
CA GLU A 152 -1.10 -5.97 -12.16
C GLU A 152 -2.35 -6.38 -11.37
N GLY A 153 -3.46 -5.72 -11.69
CA GLY A 153 -4.70 -5.90 -10.95
C GLY A 153 -4.79 -5.20 -9.59
N ALA A 154 -3.79 -4.42 -9.13
CA ALA A 154 -3.93 -3.60 -7.92
C ALA A 154 -4.94 -2.46 -8.07
N ALA A 155 -5.06 -1.93 -9.29
CA ALA A 155 -6.05 -0.91 -9.62
C ALA A 155 -7.44 -1.51 -9.92
N LEU A 156 -7.54 -2.78 -10.37
CA LEU A 156 -8.81 -3.41 -10.77
C LEU A 156 -9.87 -3.44 -9.65
N PRO A 157 -9.53 -3.66 -8.36
CA PRO A 157 -10.48 -3.57 -7.28
C PRO A 157 -11.12 -2.20 -7.15
N LEU A 158 -10.48 -1.11 -7.61
CA LEU A 158 -10.94 0.26 -7.36
C LEU A 158 -12.18 0.62 -8.22
N PRO A 159 -12.20 0.46 -9.56
CA PRO A 159 -13.41 0.69 -10.35
C PRO A 159 -14.59 -0.23 -9.98
N GLU A 160 -14.29 -1.46 -9.57
CA GLU A 160 -15.30 -2.46 -9.17
C GLU A 160 -15.68 -2.35 -7.68
N TYR A 161 -15.10 -1.37 -6.97
CA TYR A 161 -15.36 -1.14 -5.56
C TYR A 161 -16.72 -0.47 -5.41
N ARG A 162 -17.68 -1.17 -4.78
CA ARG A 162 -19.02 -0.64 -4.52
C ARG A 162 -18.98 0.70 -3.78
N GLY A 163 -18.03 0.90 -2.87
CA GLY A 163 -17.83 2.20 -2.22
C GLY A 163 -17.41 3.33 -3.17
N LEU A 164 -16.65 3.03 -4.23
CA LEU A 164 -16.31 4.00 -5.27
C LEU A 164 -17.54 4.29 -6.15
N LEU A 165 -18.30 3.25 -6.51
CA LEU A 165 -19.49 3.40 -7.36
C LEU A 165 -20.64 4.12 -6.65
N GLU A 166 -20.91 3.79 -5.40
CA GLU A 166 -22.03 4.36 -4.62
C GLU A 166 -21.66 5.68 -3.96
N ARG A 167 -20.45 5.79 -3.40
CA ARG A 167 -20.04 6.98 -2.62
C ARG A 167 -19.19 7.95 -3.42
N ARG A 168 -18.72 7.58 -4.62
CA ARG A 168 -17.80 8.37 -5.46
C ARG A 168 -16.52 8.78 -4.72
N THR A 169 -16.12 8.00 -3.71
CA THR A 169 -14.91 8.24 -2.92
C THR A 169 -13.95 7.07 -3.05
N LEU A 170 -12.73 7.35 -3.49
CA LEU A 170 -11.60 6.42 -3.38
C LEU A 170 -11.23 6.20 -1.90
N PRO A 171 -10.54 5.10 -1.55
CA PRO A 171 -9.90 5.01 -0.24
C PRO A 171 -8.86 6.12 -0.08
N ALA A 172 -8.78 6.74 1.11
CA ALA A 172 -8.00 7.93 1.41
C ALA A 172 -6.52 7.77 1.05
N ARG A 173 -5.97 6.58 1.31
CA ARG A 173 -4.60 6.20 0.94
C ARG A 173 -4.29 6.37 -0.56
N TYR A 174 -5.28 6.39 -1.45
CA TYR A 174 -5.07 6.53 -2.90
C TYR A 174 -5.41 7.92 -3.43
N TYR A 175 -5.90 8.85 -2.59
CA TYR A 175 -6.35 10.18 -3.04
C TYR A 175 -5.25 11.01 -3.70
N ALA A 176 -4.02 10.99 -3.18
CA ALA A 176 -2.91 11.69 -3.81
C ALA A 176 -2.30 10.91 -4.98
N ALA A 177 -2.19 9.58 -4.83
CA ALA A 177 -1.40 8.76 -5.74
C ALA A 177 -2.04 8.59 -7.12
N LEU A 178 -3.37 8.38 -7.20
CA LEU A 178 -4.03 8.20 -8.49
C LEU A 178 -4.02 9.46 -9.35
N PRO A 179 -4.40 10.65 -8.83
CA PRO A 179 -4.28 11.88 -9.60
C PRO A 179 -2.83 12.23 -9.93
N ARG A 180 -1.87 11.97 -9.03
CA ARG A 180 -0.44 12.13 -9.34
C ARG A 180 -0.03 11.29 -10.54
N MET A 181 -0.33 9.98 -10.52
CA MET A 181 -0.01 9.08 -11.63
C MET A 181 -0.71 9.51 -12.93
N HIS A 182 -1.94 10.02 -12.85
CA HIS A 182 -2.65 10.56 -14.00
C HIS A 182 -1.91 11.77 -14.59
N VAL A 183 -1.55 12.75 -13.75
CA VAL A 183 -0.79 13.95 -14.16
C VAL A 183 0.57 13.57 -14.75
N GLU A 184 1.30 12.64 -14.14
CA GLU A 184 2.57 12.09 -14.67
C GLU A 184 2.38 11.49 -16.07
N ALA A 185 1.27 10.79 -16.31
CA ALA A 185 0.98 10.14 -17.59
C ALA A 185 0.50 11.12 -18.68
N THR A 186 -0.30 12.13 -18.34
CA THR A 186 -0.99 12.97 -19.34
C THR A 186 -0.37 14.33 -19.57
N GLU A 187 0.25 14.93 -18.54
CA GLU A 187 0.63 16.33 -18.58
C GLU A 187 2.04 16.54 -19.09
N ARG A 188 2.19 17.42 -20.09
CA ARG A 188 3.48 17.80 -20.67
C ARG A 188 3.46 19.30 -20.98
N HIS A 189 4.50 20.02 -20.58
CA HIS A 189 4.65 21.43 -20.96
C HIS A 189 5.04 21.59 -22.45
N ILE A 190 4.84 22.81 -22.98
CA ILE A 190 5.12 23.15 -24.38
C ILE A 190 6.46 23.90 -24.49
N ILE A 191 7.30 23.49 -25.44
CA ILE A 191 8.57 24.13 -25.80
C ILE A 191 8.53 24.47 -27.28
N ARG A 192 8.67 25.76 -27.62
CA ARG A 192 8.69 26.23 -29.03
C ARG A 192 7.60 25.56 -29.89
N SER A 193 6.37 25.52 -29.35
CA SER A 193 5.18 24.92 -29.98
C SER A 193 5.11 23.38 -30.05
N ARG A 194 6.02 22.63 -29.39
CA ARG A 194 5.97 21.16 -29.28
C ARG A 194 5.80 20.71 -27.84
N ARG A 195 5.11 19.58 -27.61
CA ARG A 195 5.01 18.97 -26.27
C ARG A 195 6.36 18.37 -25.87
N CYS A 196 6.77 18.61 -24.63
CA CYS A 196 7.92 17.96 -24.03
C CYS A 196 7.74 16.43 -24.00
N LYS A 197 8.82 15.69 -24.27
CA LYS A 197 8.82 14.22 -24.22
C LYS A 197 9.14 13.66 -22.83
N HIS A 198 9.68 14.48 -21.93
CA HIS A 198 10.06 14.05 -20.59
C HIS A 198 8.85 14.03 -19.67
N GLU A 199 8.78 12.99 -18.83
CA GLU A 199 7.81 12.92 -17.74
C GLU A 199 8.05 14.06 -16.74
N PRO A 200 6.98 14.71 -16.26
CA PRO A 200 7.11 15.74 -15.26
C PRO A 200 7.46 15.14 -13.90
N TRP A 201 8.32 15.82 -13.16
CA TRP A 201 8.45 15.64 -11.72
C TRP A 201 7.27 16.32 -11.02
N ILE A 202 6.55 15.58 -10.18
CA ILE A 202 5.37 16.10 -9.49
C ILE A 202 5.64 16.32 -8.01
N GLU A 203 5.56 17.58 -7.60
CA GLU A 203 5.33 17.94 -6.21
C GLU A 203 3.83 18.06 -5.98
N HIS A 204 3.38 17.70 -4.77
CA HIS A 204 1.98 17.87 -4.40
C HIS A 204 1.88 18.39 -2.98
N VAL A 205 0.86 19.21 -2.76
CA VAL A 205 0.51 19.73 -1.45
C VAL A 205 -0.93 19.34 -1.17
N GLU A 206 -1.15 18.69 -0.02
CA GLU A 206 -2.50 18.48 0.50
C GLU A 206 -3.03 19.82 1.02
N LEU A 207 -4.15 20.25 0.44
CA LEU A 207 -4.90 21.42 0.86
C LEU A 207 -5.94 21.01 1.92
N ALA A 208 -6.60 22.01 2.51
CA ALA A 208 -7.70 21.77 3.42
C ALA A 208 -8.79 20.88 2.77
N HIS A 209 -9.41 20.03 3.58
CA HIS A 209 -10.50 19.13 3.20
C HIS A 209 -10.15 18.04 2.17
N GLY A 210 -8.89 17.59 2.11
CA GLY A 210 -8.47 16.49 1.24
C GLY A 210 -8.42 16.86 -0.25
N ALA A 211 -8.40 18.15 -0.57
CA ALA A 211 -8.08 18.63 -1.90
C ALA A 211 -6.57 18.57 -2.12
N TYR A 212 -6.11 18.22 -3.32
CA TYR A 212 -4.69 18.16 -3.65
C TYR A 212 -4.37 19.15 -4.76
N ARG A 213 -3.27 19.89 -4.60
CA ARG A 213 -2.67 20.68 -5.67
C ARG A 213 -1.41 19.98 -6.16
N PHE A 214 -1.30 19.81 -7.48
CA PHE A 214 -0.14 19.21 -8.13
C PHE A 214 0.63 20.29 -8.88
N GLU A 215 1.93 20.33 -8.66
CA GLU A 215 2.86 21.26 -9.29
C GLU A 215 3.86 20.48 -10.14
N PRO A 216 3.51 20.18 -11.40
CA PRO A 216 4.42 19.56 -12.33
C PRO A 216 5.60 20.48 -12.68
N SER A 217 6.78 19.88 -12.72
CA SER A 217 8.01 20.50 -13.17
C SER A 217 8.78 19.59 -14.12
N CYS A 218 9.64 20.18 -14.95
CA CYS A 218 10.53 19.45 -15.85
C CYS A 218 11.94 19.95 -15.63
N TRP A 219 12.84 19.09 -15.12
CA TRP A 219 14.25 19.48 -14.92
C TRP A 219 14.91 19.90 -16.23
N TRP A 220 14.46 19.34 -17.36
CA TRP A 220 15.22 19.39 -18.62
C TRP A 220 15.13 20.75 -19.26
N HIS A 221 14.02 21.42 -18.98
CA HIS A 221 13.72 22.75 -19.47
C HIS A 221 13.56 23.75 -18.32
N GLN A 222 13.92 23.34 -17.09
CA GLN A 222 13.77 24.12 -15.86
C GLN A 222 12.41 24.83 -15.78
N ALA A 223 11.35 24.11 -16.14
CA ALA A 223 10.00 24.64 -16.26
C ALA A 223 9.13 24.10 -15.13
N THR A 224 8.29 24.97 -14.54
CA THR A 224 7.22 24.59 -13.61
C THR A 224 5.90 25.13 -14.15
N TRP A 225 4.82 24.36 -14.04
CA TRP A 225 3.49 24.82 -14.42
C TRP A 225 2.46 24.34 -13.41
N GLY A 226 1.42 25.12 -13.17
CA GLY A 226 0.34 24.74 -12.26
C GLY A 226 -0.80 24.07 -13.03
N LEU A 227 -1.43 23.09 -12.40
CA LEU A 227 -2.76 22.62 -12.78
C LEU A 227 -3.74 23.18 -11.75
N ASP A 228 -4.57 24.15 -12.15
CA ASP A 228 -5.73 24.54 -11.34
C ASP A 228 -6.81 23.46 -11.57
N PRO A 229 -7.24 22.69 -10.57
CA PRO A 229 -8.16 21.56 -10.74
C PRO A 229 -9.60 21.98 -11.09
N ARG A 230 -9.83 23.18 -11.62
CA ARG A 230 -11.16 23.60 -12.07
C ARG A 230 -11.58 22.80 -13.32
N PRO A 231 -12.79 22.23 -13.34
CA PRO A 231 -13.32 21.61 -14.55
C PRO A 231 -13.51 22.70 -15.61
N GLY A 232 -12.68 22.69 -16.65
CA GLY A 232 -12.91 23.45 -17.88
C GLY A 232 -11.97 24.61 -18.23
N SER A 233 -10.86 24.86 -17.52
CA SER A 233 -9.93 25.93 -17.94
C SER A 233 -8.52 25.42 -18.28
N GLN A 234 -8.34 24.98 -19.52
CA GLN A 234 -7.02 24.93 -20.16
C GLN A 234 -6.56 26.37 -20.44
N ARG A 235 -5.99 27.07 -19.45
CA ARG A 235 -5.17 28.26 -19.70
C ARG A 235 -3.88 28.19 -18.91
N PHE A 236 -2.81 27.86 -19.62
CA PHE A 236 -1.45 27.80 -19.13
C PHE A 236 -0.89 29.22 -18.93
N ARG A 237 -0.41 29.52 -17.73
CA ARG A 237 0.62 30.55 -17.53
C ARG A 237 1.91 29.85 -17.10
N SER A 238 2.90 29.90 -17.98
CA SER A 238 4.28 29.55 -17.66
C SER A 238 4.87 30.72 -16.87
N SER A 239 5.08 30.52 -15.57
CA SER A 239 5.88 31.45 -14.78
C SER A 239 7.33 30.97 -14.86
N ARG A 240 8.12 31.58 -15.76
CA ARG A 240 9.58 31.49 -15.64
C ARG A 240 9.96 32.24 -14.37
N LYS A 241 10.62 31.56 -13.42
CA LYS A 241 11.35 32.28 -12.37
C LYS A 241 12.49 33.04 -13.06
N PRO A 242 12.72 34.33 -12.75
CA PRO A 242 13.93 35.01 -13.18
C PRO A 242 15.13 34.29 -12.57
N VAL A 243 16.13 33.97 -13.39
CA VAL A 243 17.45 33.61 -12.91
C VAL A 243 18.11 34.94 -12.50
N GLU A 244 18.15 35.21 -11.20
CA GLU A 244 18.97 36.30 -10.68
C GLU A 244 20.44 35.90 -10.72
N GLY A 245 21.27 36.78 -11.27
CA GLY A 245 22.66 36.94 -10.85
C GLY A 245 23.74 36.26 -11.69
N LEU A 246 24.21 36.96 -12.72
CA LEU A 246 25.64 37.16 -12.99
C LEU A 246 25.76 38.31 -13.99
N SER A 247 25.91 39.51 -13.42
CA SER A 247 26.20 40.76 -14.12
C SER A 247 27.56 40.70 -14.79
N ASP A 248 27.57 41.05 -16.07
CA ASP A 248 28.74 41.30 -16.90
C ASP A 248 29.60 42.42 -16.30
N ALA A 249 30.91 42.17 -16.24
CA ALA A 249 31.93 43.19 -16.11
C ALA A 249 32.59 43.37 -17.47
N GLU A 250 32.11 44.32 -18.26
CA GLU A 250 32.90 44.96 -19.32
C GLU A 250 33.06 46.44 -18.99
N GLY A 251 34.31 46.88 -18.98
CA GLY A 251 34.70 48.27 -18.75
C GLY A 251 36.17 48.49 -19.13
N ARG A 252 36.48 48.35 -20.42
CA ARG A 252 37.69 48.94 -21.01
C ARG A 252 37.52 50.46 -21.08
N SER A 253 38.53 51.21 -20.67
CA SER A 253 39.28 52.17 -21.51
C SER A 253 39.87 53.29 -20.67
N SER A 254 41.20 53.31 -20.52
CA SER A 254 42.12 54.38 -20.92
C SER A 254 43.55 53.90 -20.76
#